data_AF-A0A8B8Q7L7-F1
#
_entry.id   AF-A0A8B8Q7L7-F1
#
_cell.length_a   1.000
_cell.length_b   1.000
_cell.length_c   1.000
_cell.angle_alpha   90.00
_cell.angle_beta   90.00
_cell.angle_gamma   90.00
#
_symmetry.space_group_name_H-M   'P 1'
#
loop_
_entity.id
_entity.type
_entity.pdbx_description
1 polymer ?
#
loop_
_entity_poly.entity_id
_entity_poly.type
_entity_poly.pdbx_seq_one_letter_code
_entity_poly.pdbx_strand_id
1 'polypeptide(L)'
;MSASDSRSPLPMLFRRRSSGEIKNLASVSSSLLPAFGTVVDENYLQLKKYVIAPYDHRYRLWQTFLVIFVIYSAWASPFELAFRKAATGSMMYVDLVVDGFFAVDIILTFFVAYLDKSTYLLVDDHTKIAIRYVTAIYFPMDVASTLPYQVIYRILTGKMRDGDIFGFLNLLRLWRLRRVSELFTRLEKDTRFSYFWTRYCKLIGVTLFAVHSAGCFYFWLATHHKKPDNTWIGSQVTDFQHRSIWLGYTYSLYWSIVTLTTVGYGDLHAVNTGEKIFNMFYMLFNIGLTAYLIGNMTNLVVHSAVRTFAMRDAINEILRYASKNRLPEGLKEQMLAHMQLKFKTAELQQEEVLEDLPKAIRSGIAQHLFRRTVGNAYVFKGVSEDLIVQLVSEMKAEYFPPKVEIILQNEIPTDFYIIVSGAVDVLTYKNGMEQQPLTKLGPSEMVGEIGVIFNIPQPFTVRTKRLSQVIRISHHHFKQLVQPHSKDAKIIITNFAQYLKGLKPEVLEEIESLTESLGDLNIEVYLLN
;
A
#
# COMPACT_ATOMS: atom_id res chain seq x y z
N MET A 1 -20.00 -59.26 -34.60
CA MET A 1 -21.00 -58.23 -34.24
C MET A 1 -21.16 -58.23 -32.73
N SER A 2 -21.11 -57.04 -32.13
CA SER A 2 -21.29 -56.73 -30.69
C SER A 2 -20.20 -57.18 -29.70
N ALA A 3 -19.34 -56.24 -29.27
CA ALA A 3 -18.97 -56.06 -27.86
C ALA A 3 -18.39 -54.65 -27.62
N SER A 4 -18.64 -54.15 -26.41
CA SER A 4 -18.42 -52.84 -25.78
C SER A 4 -17.05 -52.17 -25.91
N ASP A 5 -17.02 -50.83 -25.87
CA ASP A 5 -15.94 -50.11 -25.22
C ASP A 5 -16.43 -48.80 -24.56
N SER A 6 -16.40 -48.79 -23.22
CA SER A 6 -16.69 -47.66 -22.36
C SER A 6 -15.41 -46.86 -22.11
N ARG A 7 -15.35 -45.61 -22.57
CA ARG A 7 -14.30 -44.66 -22.13
C ARG A 7 -14.92 -43.58 -21.26
N SER A 8 -14.47 -43.53 -20.01
CA SER A 8 -14.70 -42.44 -19.05
C SER A 8 -13.99 -41.16 -19.51
N PRO A 9 -14.54 -39.96 -19.23
CA PRO A 9 -13.83 -38.72 -19.47
C PRO A 9 -12.82 -38.45 -18.33
N LEU A 10 -11.57 -38.18 -18.72
CA LEU A 10 -10.51 -37.69 -17.84
C LEU A 10 -10.87 -36.31 -17.24
N PRO A 11 -10.48 -36.00 -15.99
CA PRO A 11 -10.75 -34.71 -15.38
C PRO A 11 -9.93 -33.59 -16.02
N MET A 12 -10.61 -32.53 -16.46
CA MET A 12 -10.03 -31.28 -16.96
C MET A 12 -9.34 -30.50 -15.83
N LEU A 13 -8.15 -30.91 -15.42
CA LEU A 13 -7.24 -30.08 -14.64
C LEU A 13 -6.02 -29.75 -15.49
N PHE A 14 -5.67 -28.46 -15.55
CA PHE A 14 -4.63 -27.82 -16.35
C PHE A 14 -5.00 -27.35 -17.76
N ARG A 15 -5.99 -26.43 -17.84
CA ARG A 15 -5.97 -25.41 -18.90
C ARG A 15 -5.06 -24.27 -18.47
N ARG A 16 -3.90 -24.13 -19.12
CA ARG A 16 -2.93 -23.05 -18.90
C ARG A 16 -3.56 -21.70 -19.30
N ARG A 17 -4.06 -20.92 -18.34
CA ARG A 17 -4.60 -19.57 -18.61
C ARG A 17 -3.46 -18.58 -18.94
N SER A 18 -3.71 -17.72 -19.92
CA SER A 18 -2.80 -16.67 -20.35
C SER A 18 -2.63 -15.60 -19.26
N SER A 19 -1.39 -15.09 -19.09
CA SER A 19 -1.06 -14.03 -18.13
C SER A 19 -1.90 -12.75 -18.29
N GLY A 20 -2.45 -12.50 -19.49
CA GLY A 20 -3.32 -11.35 -19.77
C GLY A 20 -4.72 -11.46 -19.15
N GLU A 21 -5.32 -12.65 -19.11
CA GLU A 21 -6.68 -12.85 -18.55
C GLU A 21 -6.67 -12.75 -17.02
N ILE A 22 -5.59 -13.20 -16.38
CA ILE A 22 -5.44 -13.16 -14.92
C ILE A 22 -5.38 -11.71 -14.41
N LYS A 23 -4.76 -10.78 -15.17
CA LYS A 23 -4.68 -9.36 -14.78
C LYS A 23 -6.04 -8.67 -14.74
N ASN A 24 -6.94 -9.00 -15.68
CA ASN A 24 -8.27 -8.40 -15.73
C ASN A 24 -9.18 -8.96 -14.62
N LEU A 25 -9.16 -10.27 -14.39
CA LEU A 25 -9.94 -10.92 -13.33
C LEU A 25 -9.52 -10.50 -11.91
N ALA A 26 -8.21 -10.40 -11.63
CA ALA A 26 -7.73 -9.99 -10.31
C ALA A 26 -8.06 -8.52 -9.96
N SER A 27 -8.12 -7.63 -10.96
CA SER A 27 -8.52 -6.24 -10.74
C SER A 27 -10.01 -6.11 -10.39
N VAL A 28 -10.86 -6.94 -11.00
CA VAL A 28 -12.32 -6.97 -10.78
C VAL A 28 -12.68 -7.71 -9.48
N SER A 29 -11.95 -8.78 -9.12
CA SER A 29 -12.24 -9.60 -7.93
C SER A 29 -11.90 -8.93 -6.60
N SER A 30 -11.04 -7.90 -6.58
CA SER A 30 -10.63 -7.20 -5.36
C SER A 30 -11.78 -6.52 -4.59
N SER A 31 -12.95 -6.35 -5.20
CA SER A 31 -14.11 -5.65 -4.60
C SER A 31 -15.40 -6.47 -4.57
N LEU A 32 -15.42 -7.62 -5.24
CA LEU A 32 -16.55 -8.55 -5.28
C LEU A 32 -16.17 -9.76 -4.43
N LEU A 33 -16.52 -9.72 -3.15
CA LEU A 33 -16.37 -10.86 -2.25
C LEU A 33 -17.72 -11.59 -2.22
N PRO A 34 -17.87 -12.71 -2.96
CA PRO A 34 -19.07 -13.51 -2.86
C PRO A 34 -19.23 -14.04 -1.43
N ALA A 35 -20.47 -14.11 -0.94
CA ALA A 35 -20.75 -14.72 0.35
C ALA A 35 -20.27 -16.18 0.35
N PHE A 36 -19.75 -16.65 1.49
CA PHE A 36 -19.21 -18.00 1.64
C PHE A 36 -20.25 -19.05 1.19
N GLY A 37 -19.84 -19.97 0.32
CA GLY A 37 -20.71 -21.04 -0.21
C GLY A 37 -21.60 -20.65 -1.40
N THR A 38 -21.50 -19.42 -1.92
CA THR A 38 -22.20 -19.06 -3.17
C THR A 38 -21.46 -19.61 -4.39
N VAL A 39 -22.19 -20.33 -5.24
CA VAL A 39 -21.68 -20.82 -6.52
C VAL A 39 -21.72 -19.65 -7.50
N VAL A 40 -20.57 -19.02 -7.73
CA VAL A 40 -20.43 -17.98 -8.75
C VAL A 40 -20.31 -18.68 -10.11
N ASP A 41 -21.40 -18.68 -10.85
CA ASP A 41 -21.41 -19.20 -12.22
C ASP A 41 -20.55 -18.30 -13.14
N GLU A 42 -19.82 -18.82 -14.12
CA GLU A 42 -18.94 -17.97 -14.97
C GLU A 42 -19.74 -16.89 -15.76
N ASN A 43 -21.06 -17.10 -15.92
CA ASN A 43 -21.99 -16.12 -16.49
C ASN A 43 -22.33 -14.95 -15.56
N TYR A 44 -21.99 -15.02 -14.27
CA TYR A 44 -22.28 -13.99 -13.26
C TYR A 44 -21.59 -12.65 -13.54
N LEU A 45 -20.50 -12.67 -14.31
CA LEU A 45 -19.71 -11.49 -14.67
C LEU A 45 -20.14 -10.85 -16.01
N GLN A 46 -21.09 -11.45 -16.74
CA GLN A 46 -21.61 -10.86 -17.97
C GLN A 46 -22.69 -9.83 -17.64
N LEU A 47 -22.29 -8.56 -17.61
CA LEU A 47 -23.22 -7.44 -17.50
C LEU A 47 -24.25 -7.46 -18.64
N LYS A 48 -25.50 -7.10 -18.33
CA LYS A 48 -26.52 -6.83 -19.34
C LYS A 48 -26.04 -5.83 -20.40
N LYS A 49 -26.53 -5.99 -21.63
CA LYS A 49 -26.25 -5.08 -22.75
C LYS A 49 -26.59 -3.64 -22.35
N TYR A 50 -25.71 -2.70 -22.71
CA TYR A 50 -25.81 -1.26 -22.40
C TYR A 50 -25.61 -0.88 -20.92
N VAL A 51 -25.03 -1.76 -20.10
CA VAL A 51 -24.59 -1.42 -18.73
C VAL A 51 -23.07 -1.26 -18.70
N ILE A 52 -22.61 -0.16 -18.12
CA ILE A 52 -21.19 0.16 -17.95
C ILE A 52 -20.74 -0.33 -16.57
N ALA A 53 -19.66 -1.11 -16.54
CA ALA A 53 -19.04 -1.51 -15.29
C ALA A 53 -18.37 -0.31 -14.61
N PRO A 54 -18.54 -0.09 -13.30
CA PRO A 54 -17.95 1.05 -12.59
C PRO A 54 -16.41 1.02 -12.57
N TYR A 55 -15.80 -0.15 -12.78
CA TYR A 55 -14.36 -0.36 -12.82
C TYR A 55 -13.76 -0.28 -14.23
N ASP A 56 -14.57 -0.10 -15.27
CA ASP A 56 -14.10 0.05 -16.64
C ASP A 56 -13.08 1.19 -16.74
N HIS A 57 -11.97 0.94 -17.45
CA HIS A 57 -10.93 1.93 -17.68
C HIS A 57 -11.48 3.17 -18.40
N ARG A 58 -12.39 3.00 -19.36
CA ARG A 58 -12.98 4.12 -20.11
C ARG A 58 -13.84 5.02 -19.21
N TYR A 59 -14.67 4.42 -18.37
CA TYR A 59 -15.49 5.15 -17.42
C TYR A 59 -14.64 5.84 -16.34
N ARG A 60 -13.56 5.19 -15.87
CA ARG A 60 -12.61 5.83 -14.96
C ARG A 60 -11.91 7.03 -15.60
N LEU A 61 -11.46 6.92 -16.85
CA LEU A 61 -10.89 8.05 -17.58
C LEU A 61 -11.89 9.20 -17.72
N TRP A 62 -13.15 8.90 -18.03
CA TRP A 62 -14.23 9.89 -18.07
C TRP A 62 -14.43 10.59 -16.72
N GLN A 63 -14.48 9.84 -15.61
CA GLN A 63 -14.59 10.42 -14.27
C GLN A 63 -13.38 11.29 -13.90
N THR A 64 -12.16 10.87 -14.24
CA THR A 64 -10.95 11.69 -14.03
C THR A 64 -10.95 12.95 -14.90
N PHE A 65 -11.43 12.86 -16.14
CA PHE A 65 -11.58 14.00 -17.03
C PHE A 65 -12.58 15.03 -16.47
N LEU A 66 -13.74 14.59 -15.96
CA LEU A 66 -14.72 15.47 -15.32
C LEU A 66 -14.17 16.21 -14.10
N VAL A 67 -13.22 15.61 -13.35
CA VAL A 67 -12.60 16.28 -12.20
C VAL A 67 -11.90 17.58 -12.61
N ILE A 68 -11.33 17.66 -13.81
CA ILE A 68 -10.71 18.90 -14.32
C ILE A 68 -11.77 20.01 -14.41
N PHE A 69 -12.95 19.70 -14.92
CA PHE A 69 -14.08 20.64 -14.97
C PHE A 69 -14.65 20.97 -13.60
N VAL A 70 -14.62 20.03 -12.65
CA VAL A 70 -15.01 20.32 -11.25
C VAL A 70 -14.06 21.33 -10.63
N ILE A 71 -12.75 21.20 -10.83
CA ILE A 71 -11.75 22.14 -10.31
C ILE A 71 -11.97 23.54 -10.91
N TYR A 72 -12.18 23.61 -12.22
CA TYR A 72 -12.55 24.86 -12.89
C TYR A 72 -13.83 25.46 -12.31
N SER A 73 -14.91 24.67 -12.20
CA SER A 73 -16.21 25.13 -11.70
C SER A 73 -16.14 25.59 -10.24
N ALA A 74 -15.33 24.92 -9.41
CA ALA A 74 -15.11 25.30 -8.02
C ALA A 74 -14.39 26.64 -7.88
N TRP A 75 -13.43 26.94 -8.76
CA TRP A 75 -12.79 28.25 -8.81
C TRP A 75 -13.69 29.32 -9.45
N ALA A 76 -14.40 28.97 -10.52
CA ALA A 76 -15.28 29.89 -11.24
C ALA A 76 -16.45 30.39 -10.38
N SER A 77 -17.09 29.52 -9.60
CA SER A 77 -18.36 29.86 -8.94
C SER A 77 -18.25 31.02 -7.93
N PRO A 78 -17.29 31.04 -6.98
CA PRO A 78 -17.10 32.19 -6.09
C PRO A 78 -16.60 33.43 -6.84
N PHE A 79 -15.74 33.23 -7.83
CA PHE A 79 -15.19 34.31 -8.64
C PHE A 79 -16.28 35.09 -9.40
N GLU A 80 -17.19 34.39 -10.06
CA GLU A 80 -18.30 35.00 -10.82
C GLU A 80 -19.29 35.74 -9.93
N LEU A 81 -19.55 35.21 -8.72
CA LEU A 81 -20.41 35.87 -7.73
C LEU A 81 -19.86 37.26 -7.38
N ALA A 82 -18.55 37.36 -7.19
CA ALA A 82 -17.86 38.57 -6.77
C ALA A 82 -17.55 39.53 -7.94
N PHE A 83 -17.08 39.00 -9.06
CA PHE A 83 -16.57 39.76 -10.20
C PHE A 83 -17.50 39.68 -11.41
N ARG A 84 -18.73 40.19 -11.26
CA ARG A 84 -19.82 40.08 -12.27
C ARG A 84 -19.47 40.54 -13.68
N LYS A 85 -18.61 41.56 -13.83
CA LYS A 85 -18.15 42.04 -15.15
C LYS A 85 -17.40 40.94 -15.94
N ALA A 86 -16.67 40.06 -15.25
CA ALA A 86 -15.98 38.92 -15.86
C ALA A 86 -16.96 37.80 -16.25
N ALA A 87 -17.96 37.55 -15.40
CA ALA A 87 -18.97 36.51 -15.63
C ALA A 87 -19.80 36.74 -16.92
N THR A 88 -20.07 38.00 -17.28
CA THR A 88 -20.82 38.34 -18.51
C THR A 88 -20.03 38.19 -19.82
N GLY A 89 -18.72 37.91 -19.75
CA GLY A 89 -17.82 37.87 -20.91
C GLY A 89 -17.63 36.47 -21.51
N SER A 90 -16.39 36.15 -21.89
CA SER A 90 -16.02 34.85 -22.48
C SER A 90 -16.24 33.65 -21.55
N MET A 91 -16.26 33.88 -20.23
CA MET A 91 -16.42 32.84 -19.21
C MET A 91 -17.76 32.11 -19.30
N MET A 92 -18.84 32.82 -19.66
CA MET A 92 -20.18 32.24 -19.83
C MET A 92 -20.22 31.11 -20.87
N TYR A 93 -19.46 31.21 -21.97
CA TYR A 93 -19.42 30.17 -22.99
C TYR A 93 -18.68 28.92 -22.50
N VAL A 94 -17.59 29.12 -21.74
CA VAL A 94 -16.84 28.02 -21.12
C VAL A 94 -17.73 27.28 -20.13
N ASP A 95 -18.46 28.02 -19.30
CA ASP A 95 -19.43 27.49 -18.35
C ASP A 95 -20.52 26.64 -19.02
N LEU A 96 -21.08 27.11 -20.14
CA LEU A 96 -22.12 26.37 -20.86
C LEU A 96 -21.57 25.04 -21.41
N VAL A 97 -20.34 25.03 -21.91
CA VAL A 97 -19.66 23.80 -22.35
C VAL A 97 -19.46 22.85 -21.17
N VAL A 98 -18.97 23.36 -20.04
CA VAL A 98 -18.76 22.58 -18.81
C VAL A 98 -20.08 21.98 -18.29
N ASP A 99 -21.14 22.78 -18.24
CA ASP A 99 -22.48 22.33 -17.84
C ASP A 99 -23.02 21.24 -18.79
N GLY A 100 -22.73 21.35 -20.10
CA GLY A 100 -23.05 20.32 -21.08
C GLY A 100 -22.38 18.96 -20.78
N PHE A 101 -21.10 18.94 -20.38
CA PHE A 101 -20.42 17.71 -19.98
C PHE A 101 -21.04 17.07 -18.74
N PHE A 102 -21.46 17.86 -17.76
CA PHE A 102 -22.17 17.35 -16.57
C PHE A 102 -23.57 16.83 -16.91
N ALA A 103 -24.28 17.45 -17.86
CA ALA A 103 -25.55 16.94 -18.35
C ALA A 103 -25.40 15.57 -19.02
N VAL A 104 -24.35 15.37 -19.83
CA VAL A 104 -24.00 14.06 -20.40
C VAL A 104 -23.69 13.04 -19.31
N ASP A 105 -22.98 13.43 -18.26
CA ASP A 105 -22.65 12.52 -17.15
C ASP A 105 -23.88 12.08 -16.34
N ILE A 106 -24.87 12.97 -16.14
CA ILE A 106 -26.15 12.60 -15.52
C ILE A 106 -26.81 11.49 -16.33
N ILE A 107 -26.86 11.62 -17.67
CA ILE A 107 -27.42 10.59 -18.55
C ILE A 107 -26.61 9.30 -18.45
N LEU A 108 -25.28 9.39 -18.48
CA LEU A 108 -24.38 8.22 -18.40
C LEU A 108 -24.56 7.47 -17.08
N THR A 109 -24.77 8.17 -15.96
CA THR A 109 -24.94 7.57 -14.62
C THR A 109 -26.11 6.59 -14.54
N PHE A 110 -27.16 6.75 -15.35
CA PHE A 110 -28.27 5.77 -15.46
C PHE A 110 -27.87 4.41 -16.06
N PHE A 111 -26.72 4.35 -16.72
CA PHE A 111 -26.18 3.14 -17.34
C PHE A 111 -25.05 2.50 -16.52
N VAL A 112 -24.66 3.09 -15.38
CA VAL A 112 -23.54 2.58 -14.58
C VAL A 112 -24.03 1.61 -13.52
N ALA A 113 -23.50 0.38 -13.55
CA ALA A 113 -23.77 -0.62 -12.52
C ALA A 113 -23.21 -0.18 -11.17
N TYR A 114 -23.80 -0.68 -10.08
CA TYR A 114 -23.33 -0.37 -8.74
C TYR A 114 -23.13 -1.61 -7.88
N LEU A 115 -22.24 -1.48 -6.90
CA LEU A 115 -22.03 -2.51 -5.89
C LEU A 115 -23.07 -2.36 -4.77
N ASP A 116 -23.85 -3.41 -4.52
CA ASP A 116 -24.75 -3.45 -3.37
C ASP A 116 -23.94 -3.71 -2.08
N LYS A 117 -24.21 -2.94 -1.03
CA LYS A 117 -23.40 -2.94 0.20
C LYS A 117 -23.64 -4.16 1.09
N SER A 118 -24.82 -4.78 1.00
CA SER A 118 -25.19 -5.95 1.80
C SER A 118 -24.67 -7.23 1.16
N THR A 119 -24.84 -7.35 -0.15
CA THR A 119 -24.50 -8.57 -0.89
C THR A 119 -23.08 -8.54 -1.48
N TYR A 120 -22.46 -7.35 -1.59
CA TYR A 120 -21.20 -7.14 -2.33
C TYR A 120 -21.27 -7.65 -3.78
N LEU A 121 -22.48 -7.68 -4.33
CA LEU A 121 -22.77 -8.11 -5.68
C LEU A 121 -22.97 -6.90 -6.59
N LEU A 122 -22.55 -7.04 -7.84
CA LEU A 122 -22.73 -6.02 -8.86
C LEU A 122 -24.18 -6.07 -9.36
N VAL A 123 -24.92 -4.98 -9.19
CA VAL A 123 -26.29 -4.84 -9.67
C VAL A 123 -26.26 -4.12 -11.02
N ASP A 124 -26.76 -4.80 -12.05
CA ASP A 124 -26.76 -4.35 -13.46
C ASP A 124 -28.18 -4.11 -14.02
N ASP A 125 -29.21 -4.17 -13.17
CA ASP A 125 -30.60 -3.93 -13.58
C ASP A 125 -30.89 -2.43 -13.71
N HIS A 126 -31.16 -1.96 -14.94
CA HIS A 126 -31.48 -0.56 -15.25
C HIS A 126 -32.60 0.02 -14.39
N THR A 127 -33.62 -0.77 -14.04
CA THR A 127 -34.73 -0.28 -13.20
C THR A 127 -34.25 0.02 -11.79
N LYS A 128 -33.44 -0.88 -11.21
CA LYS A 128 -32.85 -0.71 -9.88
C LYS A 128 -31.83 0.43 -9.86
N ILE A 129 -31.02 0.56 -10.91
CA ILE A 129 -30.05 1.66 -11.08
C ILE A 129 -30.79 3.00 -11.11
N ALA A 130 -31.82 3.13 -11.95
CA ALA A 130 -32.59 4.36 -12.10
C ALA A 130 -33.33 4.74 -10.81
N ILE A 131 -34.04 3.79 -10.19
CA ILE A 131 -34.76 4.04 -8.93
C ILE A 131 -33.78 4.49 -7.84
N ARG A 132 -32.63 3.80 -7.71
CA ARG A 132 -31.61 4.17 -6.72
C ARG A 132 -31.06 5.57 -6.96
N TYR A 133 -30.80 5.95 -8.21
CA TYR A 133 -30.25 7.27 -8.51
C TYR A 133 -31.28 8.38 -8.28
N VAL A 134 -32.52 8.21 -8.76
CA VAL A 134 -33.59 9.21 -8.66
C VAL A 134 -34.10 9.40 -7.23
N THR A 135 -34.19 8.33 -6.44
CA THR A 135 -34.60 8.42 -5.03
C THR A 135 -33.51 8.95 -4.11
N ALA A 136 -32.25 8.85 -4.52
CA ALA A 136 -31.14 9.43 -3.77
C ALA A 136 -31.11 10.95 -3.94
N ILE A 137 -30.66 11.65 -2.90
CA ILE A 137 -30.42 13.11 -2.90
C ILE A 137 -29.46 13.53 -4.03
N TYR A 138 -28.66 12.59 -4.55
CA TYR A 138 -27.72 12.82 -5.64
C TYR A 138 -28.39 13.34 -6.91
N PHE A 139 -29.46 12.72 -7.40
CA PHE A 139 -30.09 13.14 -8.67
C PHE A 139 -30.63 14.58 -8.66
N PRO A 140 -31.52 15.00 -7.73
CA PRO A 140 -32.04 16.37 -7.74
C PRO A 140 -30.94 17.42 -7.57
N MET A 141 -29.90 17.12 -6.78
CA MET A 141 -28.77 18.04 -6.60
C MET A 141 -27.84 18.06 -7.82
N ASP A 142 -27.59 16.93 -8.48
CA ASP A 142 -26.81 16.88 -9.71
C ASP A 142 -27.51 17.68 -10.82
N VAL A 143 -28.84 17.55 -10.95
CA VAL A 143 -29.66 18.36 -11.87
C VAL A 143 -29.61 19.84 -11.51
N ALA A 144 -29.88 20.21 -10.25
CA ALA A 144 -29.84 21.60 -9.81
C ALA A 144 -28.46 22.24 -10.05
N SER A 145 -27.39 21.51 -9.77
CA SER A 145 -26.02 21.98 -10.01
C SER A 145 -25.69 22.15 -11.50
N THR A 146 -26.45 21.55 -12.42
CA THR A 146 -26.21 21.55 -13.88
C THR A 146 -27.01 22.60 -14.65
N LEU A 147 -28.01 23.22 -14.01
CA LEU A 147 -28.84 24.23 -14.67
C LEU A 147 -28.07 25.54 -14.88
N PRO A 148 -28.07 26.12 -16.10
CA PRO A 148 -27.42 27.39 -16.38
C PRO A 148 -28.31 28.57 -15.92
N TYR A 149 -28.36 28.80 -14.61
CA TYR A 149 -29.27 29.78 -13.98
C TYR A 149 -29.16 31.20 -14.54
N GLN A 150 -27.94 31.65 -14.88
CA GLN A 150 -27.72 32.98 -15.45
C GLN A 150 -28.35 33.11 -16.85
N VAL A 151 -28.22 32.08 -17.69
CA VAL A 151 -28.82 32.06 -19.04
C VAL A 151 -30.35 32.01 -18.94
N ILE A 152 -30.88 31.17 -18.05
CA ILE A 152 -32.32 31.06 -17.80
C ILE A 152 -32.90 32.42 -17.36
N TYR A 153 -32.23 33.12 -16.45
CA TYR A 153 -32.67 34.44 -16.00
C TYR A 153 -32.70 35.47 -17.13
N ARG A 154 -31.67 35.51 -17.98
CA ARG A 154 -31.60 36.45 -19.12
C ARG A 154 -32.69 36.19 -20.15
N ILE A 155 -32.99 34.92 -20.43
CA ILE A 155 -34.08 34.54 -21.33
C ILE A 155 -35.43 34.95 -20.74
N LEU A 156 -35.66 34.69 -19.44
CA LEU A 156 -36.96 34.92 -18.81
C LEU A 156 -37.27 36.40 -18.58
N THR A 157 -36.27 37.20 -18.18
CA THR A 157 -36.49 38.61 -17.80
C THR A 157 -36.07 39.61 -18.85
N GLY A 158 -35.29 39.20 -19.87
CA GLY A 158 -34.72 40.08 -20.89
C GLY A 158 -33.72 41.12 -20.34
N LYS A 159 -33.37 41.05 -19.05
CA LYS A 159 -32.45 42.00 -18.40
C LYS A 159 -31.03 41.45 -18.42
N MET A 160 -30.08 42.28 -18.84
CA MET A 160 -28.65 41.99 -18.79
C MET A 160 -28.07 42.05 -17.35
N ARG A 161 -28.82 42.62 -16.40
CA ARG A 161 -28.44 42.66 -14.98
C ARG A 161 -29.07 41.50 -14.24
N ASP A 162 -28.24 40.51 -13.95
CA ASP A 162 -28.57 39.35 -13.14
C ASP A 162 -29.05 39.78 -11.74
N GLY A 163 -30.17 39.22 -11.27
CA GLY A 163 -30.64 39.44 -9.90
C GLY A 163 -29.72 38.73 -8.90
N ASP A 164 -29.45 39.34 -7.75
CA ASP A 164 -28.50 38.82 -6.74
C ASP A 164 -28.78 37.35 -6.36
N ILE A 165 -30.07 36.97 -6.34
CA ILE A 165 -30.55 35.61 -6.04
C ILE A 165 -30.00 34.58 -7.04
N PHE A 166 -29.98 34.91 -8.34
CA PHE A 166 -29.49 33.99 -9.39
C PHE A 166 -27.97 33.82 -9.34
N GLY A 167 -27.23 34.81 -8.83
CA GLY A 167 -25.81 34.69 -8.53
C GLY A 167 -25.54 33.66 -7.42
N PHE A 168 -26.38 33.65 -6.36
CA PHE A 168 -26.27 32.65 -5.30
C PHE A 168 -26.69 31.24 -5.74
N LEU A 169 -27.68 31.12 -6.63
CA LEU A 169 -28.04 29.82 -7.22
C LEU A 169 -26.89 29.20 -8.01
N ASN A 170 -26.00 30.01 -8.59
CA ASN A 170 -24.80 29.53 -9.27
C ASN A 170 -23.86 28.76 -8.33
N LEU A 171 -23.86 29.06 -7.02
CA LEU A 171 -23.06 28.33 -6.03
C LEU A 171 -23.52 26.87 -5.85
N LEU A 172 -24.70 26.49 -6.32
CA LEU A 172 -25.13 25.09 -6.34
C LEU A 172 -24.17 24.21 -7.18
N ARG A 173 -23.41 24.81 -8.12
CA ARG A 173 -22.33 24.13 -8.84
C ARG A 173 -21.24 23.57 -7.91
N LEU A 174 -21.06 24.14 -6.71
CA LEU A 174 -20.12 23.61 -5.72
C LEU A 174 -20.48 22.20 -5.23
N TRP A 175 -21.72 21.74 -5.42
CA TRP A 175 -22.11 20.34 -5.19
C TRP A 175 -21.22 19.35 -5.96
N ARG A 176 -20.73 19.75 -7.14
CA ARG A 176 -19.85 18.94 -8.00
C ARG A 176 -18.51 18.60 -7.33
N LEU A 177 -18.07 19.35 -6.31
CA LEU A 177 -16.85 19.08 -5.53
C LEU A 177 -16.85 17.70 -4.86
N ARG A 178 -18.03 17.07 -4.67
CA ARG A 178 -18.13 15.68 -4.22
C ARG A 178 -17.25 14.74 -5.05
N ARG A 179 -17.17 14.94 -6.37
CA ARG A 179 -16.36 14.12 -7.28
C ARG A 179 -14.86 14.20 -6.99
N VAL A 180 -14.38 15.37 -6.56
CA VAL A 180 -12.98 15.56 -6.11
C VAL A 180 -12.74 14.78 -4.82
N SER A 181 -13.69 14.81 -3.88
CA SER A 181 -13.62 14.02 -2.64
C SER A 181 -13.61 12.50 -2.92
N GLU A 182 -14.45 12.04 -3.86
CA GLU A 182 -14.47 10.66 -4.33
C GLU A 182 -13.16 10.27 -5.04
N LEU A 183 -12.53 11.19 -5.78
CA LEU A 183 -11.20 10.97 -6.37
C LEU A 183 -10.15 10.78 -5.28
N PHE A 184 -10.06 11.69 -4.30
CA PHE A 184 -9.08 11.56 -3.21
C PHE A 184 -9.32 10.28 -2.40
N THR A 185 -10.56 9.88 -2.16
CA THR A 185 -10.88 8.63 -1.47
C THR A 185 -10.40 7.40 -2.27
N ARG A 186 -10.43 7.47 -3.60
CA ARG A 186 -9.89 6.41 -4.48
C ARG A 186 -8.36 6.42 -4.50
N LEU A 187 -7.74 7.58 -4.64
CA LEU A 187 -6.28 7.73 -4.63
C LEU A 187 -5.67 7.31 -3.30
N GLU A 188 -6.34 7.59 -2.17
CA GLU A 188 -5.90 7.15 -0.83
C GLU A 188 -5.91 5.63 -0.68
N LYS A 189 -6.72 4.91 -1.47
CA LYS A 189 -6.82 3.43 -1.46
C LYS A 189 -5.96 2.75 -2.52
N ASP A 190 -5.47 3.48 -3.52
CA ASP A 190 -4.65 2.94 -4.60
C ASP A 190 -3.19 2.86 -4.15
N THR A 191 -2.65 1.65 -4.04
CA THR A 191 -1.29 1.38 -3.55
C THR A 191 -0.19 1.92 -4.47
N ARG A 192 -0.52 2.32 -5.71
CA ARG A 192 0.42 2.94 -6.64
C ARG A 192 0.73 4.39 -6.30
N PHE A 193 -0.13 5.04 -5.52
CA PHE A 193 0.06 6.41 -5.10
C PHE A 193 0.55 6.48 -3.65
N SER A 194 1.46 7.41 -3.38
CA SER A 194 1.89 7.65 -2.02
C SER A 194 0.74 8.25 -1.21
N TYR A 195 0.38 7.57 -0.11
CA TYR A 195 -0.64 8.03 0.83
C TYR A 195 -0.30 9.42 1.39
N PHE A 196 0.99 9.67 1.72
CA PHE A 196 1.48 10.94 2.23
C PHE A 196 1.18 12.10 1.26
N TRP A 197 1.61 11.98 0.01
CA TRP A 197 1.42 13.02 -1.00
C TRP A 197 -0.04 13.24 -1.34
N THR A 198 -0.85 12.18 -1.40
CA THR A 198 -2.29 12.28 -1.67
C THR A 198 -3.00 13.10 -0.59
N ARG A 199 -2.72 12.80 0.69
CA ARG A 199 -3.24 13.56 1.84
C ARG A 199 -2.75 15.01 1.84
N TYR A 200 -1.47 15.23 1.55
CA TYR A 200 -0.86 16.57 1.49
C TYR A 200 -1.53 17.45 0.42
N CYS A 201 -1.68 16.95 -0.80
CA CYS A 201 -2.35 17.66 -1.89
C CYS A 201 -3.82 17.99 -1.57
N LYS A 202 -4.54 17.07 -0.92
CA LYS A 202 -5.92 17.28 -0.46
C LYS A 202 -6.02 18.46 0.51
N LEU A 203 -5.11 18.54 1.48
CA LEU A 203 -5.09 19.60 2.49
C LEU A 203 -4.75 20.97 1.86
N ILE A 204 -3.78 21.01 0.95
CA ILE A 204 -3.49 22.23 0.18
C ILE A 204 -4.72 22.68 -0.62
N GLY A 205 -5.38 21.75 -1.32
CA GLY A 205 -6.57 22.06 -2.13
C GLY A 205 -7.70 22.66 -1.30
N VAL A 206 -7.98 22.11 -0.12
CA VAL A 206 -8.99 22.65 0.82
C VAL A 206 -8.60 24.06 1.28
N THR A 207 -7.34 24.28 1.64
CA THR A 207 -6.84 25.60 2.07
C THR A 207 -6.96 26.65 0.97
N LEU A 208 -6.50 26.33 -0.25
CA LEU A 208 -6.58 27.25 -1.39
C LEU A 208 -8.03 27.60 -1.73
N PHE A 209 -8.93 26.61 -1.70
CA PHE A 209 -10.36 26.84 -1.95
C PHE A 209 -11.00 27.72 -0.88
N ALA A 210 -10.66 27.53 0.40
CA ALA A 210 -11.15 28.37 1.51
C ALA A 210 -10.71 29.83 1.35
N VAL A 211 -9.42 30.07 1.08
CA VAL A 211 -8.86 31.40 0.83
C VAL A 211 -9.54 32.07 -0.36
N HIS A 212 -9.63 31.35 -1.48
CA HIS A 212 -10.25 31.89 -2.70
C HIS A 212 -11.71 32.28 -2.46
N SER A 213 -12.49 31.39 -1.85
CA SER A 213 -13.92 31.61 -1.59
C SER A 213 -14.15 32.79 -0.64
N ALA A 214 -13.37 32.88 0.44
CA ALA A 214 -13.46 33.99 1.39
C ALA A 214 -13.02 35.32 0.77
N GLY A 215 -11.93 35.33 -0.01
CA GLY A 215 -11.49 36.50 -0.76
C GLY A 215 -12.58 37.02 -1.72
N CYS A 216 -13.17 36.14 -2.52
CA CYS A 216 -14.28 36.51 -3.40
C CYS A 216 -15.48 37.05 -2.61
N PHE A 217 -15.83 36.43 -1.47
CA PHE A 217 -16.92 36.91 -0.64
C PHE A 217 -16.65 38.30 -0.02
N TYR A 218 -15.41 38.58 0.40
CA TYR A 218 -15.01 39.92 0.87
C TYR A 218 -15.19 40.98 -0.21
N PHE A 219 -14.82 40.67 -1.46
CA PHE A 219 -15.03 41.59 -2.58
C PHE A 219 -16.52 41.80 -2.89
N TRP A 220 -17.30 40.72 -2.87
CA TRP A 220 -18.75 40.77 -3.03
C TRP A 220 -19.40 41.68 -1.97
N LEU A 221 -18.99 41.55 -0.71
CA LEU A 221 -19.52 42.35 0.39
C LEU A 221 -19.22 43.85 0.24
N ALA A 222 -17.99 44.18 -0.21
CA ALA A 222 -17.61 45.57 -0.47
C ALA A 222 -18.36 46.18 -1.66
N THR A 223 -18.59 45.41 -2.72
CA THR A 223 -19.30 45.90 -3.92
C THR A 223 -20.80 46.12 -3.69
N HIS A 224 -21.42 45.37 -2.76
CA HIS A 224 -22.85 45.47 -2.44
C HIS A 224 -23.15 46.44 -1.29
N HIS A 225 -22.14 47.08 -0.71
CA HIS A 225 -22.34 48.09 0.32
C HIS A 225 -22.80 49.42 -0.29
N LYS A 226 -23.75 50.10 0.37
CA LYS A 226 -24.37 51.35 -0.12
C LYS A 226 -23.37 52.50 -0.33
N LYS A 227 -22.33 52.56 0.50
CA LYS A 227 -21.25 53.56 0.42
C LYS A 227 -19.93 52.83 0.13
N PRO A 228 -19.42 52.87 -1.11
CA PRO A 228 -18.24 52.08 -1.50
C PRO A 228 -16.98 52.48 -0.72
N ASP A 229 -16.85 53.75 -0.35
CA ASP A 229 -15.70 54.27 0.40
C ASP A 229 -15.63 53.74 1.85
N ASN A 230 -16.77 53.30 2.40
CA ASN A 230 -16.87 52.78 3.77
C ASN A 230 -16.76 51.25 3.81
N THR A 231 -15.71 50.73 3.19
CA THR A 231 -15.43 49.28 3.07
C THR A 231 -13.95 49.00 3.29
N TRP A 232 -13.61 47.73 3.51
CA TRP A 232 -12.22 47.29 3.74
C TRP A 232 -11.26 47.71 2.62
N ILE A 233 -11.71 47.70 1.36
CA ILE A 233 -10.92 48.10 0.18
C ILE A 233 -11.14 49.57 -0.20
N GLY A 234 -12.37 50.07 -0.09
CA GLY A 234 -12.72 51.43 -0.50
C GLY A 234 -12.09 52.52 0.37
N SER A 235 -11.72 52.19 1.61
CA SER A 235 -10.97 53.09 2.49
C SER A 235 -9.54 53.36 2.01
N GLN A 236 -8.95 52.45 1.24
CA GLN A 236 -7.57 52.53 0.75
C GLN A 236 -7.50 52.85 -0.75
N VAL A 237 -8.44 52.33 -1.53
CA VAL A 237 -8.47 52.46 -2.99
C VAL A 237 -9.78 53.10 -3.43
N THR A 238 -9.68 54.37 -3.83
CA THR A 238 -10.81 55.08 -4.42
C THR A 238 -11.17 54.47 -5.78
N ASP A 239 -12.49 54.36 -6.02
CA ASP A 239 -13.07 53.83 -7.25
C ASP A 239 -12.62 52.39 -7.62
N PHE A 240 -12.44 51.53 -6.60
CA PHE A 240 -11.93 50.16 -6.79
C PHE A 240 -12.78 49.29 -7.74
N GLN A 241 -14.07 49.60 -7.91
CA GLN A 241 -15.01 48.84 -8.76
C GLN A 241 -14.76 49.02 -10.28
N HIS A 242 -14.12 50.12 -10.67
CA HIS A 242 -13.92 50.48 -12.07
C HIS A 242 -12.46 50.37 -12.54
N ARG A 243 -11.49 50.24 -11.63
CA ARG A 243 -10.05 50.16 -11.98
C ARG A 243 -9.68 48.89 -12.74
N SER A 244 -9.63 47.74 -12.07
CA SER A 244 -9.37 46.46 -12.72
C SER A 244 -9.82 45.28 -11.86
N ILE A 245 -10.26 44.20 -12.52
CA ILE A 245 -10.66 42.95 -11.85
C ILE A 245 -9.45 42.33 -11.13
N TRP A 246 -8.26 42.40 -11.74
CA TRP A 246 -7.04 41.85 -11.18
C TRP A 246 -6.66 42.52 -9.86
N LEU A 247 -6.71 43.86 -9.79
CA LEU A 247 -6.44 44.61 -8.56
C LEU A 247 -7.40 44.19 -7.44
N GLY A 248 -8.71 44.11 -7.72
CA GLY A 248 -9.69 43.67 -6.73
C GLY A 248 -9.39 42.25 -6.24
N TYR A 249 -9.12 41.32 -7.15
CA TYR A 249 -8.83 39.94 -6.82
C TYR A 249 -7.54 39.77 -5.99
N THR A 250 -6.47 40.49 -6.32
CA THR A 250 -5.20 40.41 -5.58
C THR A 250 -5.34 40.94 -4.15
N TYR A 251 -6.01 42.07 -3.96
CA TYR A 251 -6.27 42.63 -2.62
C TYR A 251 -7.16 41.69 -1.79
N SER A 252 -8.18 41.11 -2.40
CA SER A 252 -9.08 40.17 -1.73
C SER A 252 -8.41 38.88 -1.30
N LEU A 253 -7.58 38.28 -2.16
CA LEU A 253 -6.79 37.11 -1.80
C LEU A 253 -5.76 37.43 -0.73
N TYR A 254 -5.05 38.56 -0.87
CA TYR A 254 -4.07 39.00 0.12
C TYR A 254 -4.70 39.13 1.51
N TRP A 255 -5.84 39.82 1.63
CA TRP A 255 -6.53 39.95 2.91
C TRP A 255 -6.97 38.59 3.47
N SER A 256 -7.56 37.74 2.62
CA SER A 256 -8.01 36.41 3.02
C SER A 256 -6.86 35.51 3.52
N ILE A 257 -5.69 35.54 2.87
CA ILE A 257 -4.49 34.79 3.28
C ILE A 257 -3.97 35.32 4.61
N VAL A 258 -3.77 36.63 4.73
CA VAL A 258 -3.21 37.27 5.94
C VAL A 258 -4.09 36.98 7.17
N THR A 259 -5.41 36.94 6.99
CA THR A 259 -6.36 36.56 8.04
C THR A 259 -6.35 35.05 8.32
N LEU A 260 -6.27 34.19 7.30
CA LEU A 260 -6.18 32.73 7.49
C LEU A 260 -4.90 32.35 8.25
N THR A 261 -3.76 32.90 7.85
CA THR A 261 -2.45 32.59 8.46
C THR A 261 -2.24 33.34 9.78
N THR A 262 -3.26 34.05 10.28
CA THR A 262 -3.23 34.79 11.55
C THR A 262 -2.10 35.82 11.65
N VAL A 263 -1.63 36.36 10.51
CA VAL A 263 -0.56 37.38 10.47
C VAL A 263 -1.13 38.75 10.82
N GLY A 264 -2.23 39.14 10.17
CA GLY A 264 -3.00 40.34 10.51
C GLY A 264 -2.21 41.66 10.54
N TYR A 265 -1.60 42.07 9.42
CA TYR A 265 -0.84 43.33 9.34
C TYR A 265 -1.64 44.59 9.73
N GLY A 266 -2.97 44.58 9.54
CA GLY A 266 -3.87 45.68 9.90
C GLY A 266 -4.05 46.76 8.83
N ASP A 267 -3.31 46.65 7.72
CA ASP A 267 -3.44 47.47 6.52
C ASP A 267 -4.83 47.34 5.86
N LEU A 268 -5.41 46.15 5.89
CA LEU A 268 -6.79 45.86 5.49
C LEU A 268 -7.59 45.32 6.68
N HIS A 269 -8.72 45.98 6.97
CA HIS A 269 -9.59 45.60 8.07
C HIS A 269 -11.05 45.93 7.77
N ALA A 270 -11.95 45.23 8.46
CA ALA A 270 -13.39 45.43 8.32
C ALA A 270 -13.82 46.81 8.87
N VAL A 271 -14.44 47.64 8.04
CA VAL A 271 -14.85 49.00 8.40
C VAL A 271 -16.32 49.00 8.82
N ASN A 272 -17.20 48.40 8.01
CA ASN A 272 -18.63 48.37 8.26
C ASN A 272 -19.08 47.14 9.07
N THR A 273 -20.31 47.20 9.61
CA THR A 273 -20.86 46.15 10.48
C THR A 273 -20.99 44.80 9.76
N GLY A 274 -21.36 44.79 8.48
CA GLY A 274 -21.48 43.56 7.69
C GLY A 274 -20.15 42.84 7.54
N GLU A 275 -19.09 43.58 7.20
CA GLU A 275 -17.72 43.06 7.12
C GLU A 275 -17.24 42.53 8.47
N LYS A 276 -17.55 43.24 9.57
CA LYS A 276 -17.17 42.81 10.92
C LYS A 276 -17.82 41.47 11.28
N ILE A 277 -19.12 41.30 11.00
CA ILE A 277 -19.83 40.04 11.26
C ILE A 277 -19.24 38.90 10.44
N PHE A 278 -19.03 39.09 9.13
CA PHE A 278 -18.41 38.07 8.29
C PHE A 278 -17.00 37.70 8.79
N ASN A 279 -16.20 38.71 9.15
CA ASN A 279 -14.86 38.50 9.66
C ASN A 279 -14.84 37.71 10.98
N MET A 280 -15.80 37.93 11.88
CA MET A 280 -15.94 37.11 13.10
C MET A 280 -16.13 35.63 12.78
N PHE A 281 -17.04 35.30 11.85
CA PHE A 281 -17.27 33.92 11.45
C PHE A 281 -16.06 33.32 10.71
N TYR A 282 -15.43 34.08 9.82
CA TYR A 282 -14.26 33.61 9.09
C TYR A 282 -13.06 33.35 10.01
N MET A 283 -12.81 34.22 10.99
CA MET A 283 -11.76 33.99 12.00
C MET A 283 -12.04 32.73 12.84
N LEU A 284 -13.30 32.49 13.24
CA LEU A 284 -13.67 31.27 13.95
C LEU A 284 -13.44 30.01 13.10
N PHE A 285 -13.82 30.07 11.81
CA PHE A 285 -13.55 29.00 10.85
C PHE A 285 -12.04 28.75 10.67
N ASN A 286 -11.22 29.80 10.60
CA ASN A 286 -9.77 29.70 10.43
C ASN A 286 -9.06 29.01 11.59
N ILE A 287 -9.53 29.23 12.83
CA ILE A 287 -9.02 28.52 14.01
C ILE A 287 -9.26 27.01 13.84
N GLY A 288 -10.47 26.61 13.46
CA GLY A 288 -10.81 25.20 13.22
C GLY A 288 -10.01 24.59 12.06
N LEU A 289 -9.91 25.30 10.93
CA LEU A 289 -9.14 24.85 9.77
C LEU A 289 -7.66 24.69 10.09
N THR A 290 -7.05 25.66 10.78
CA THR A 290 -5.63 25.59 11.17
C THR A 290 -5.37 24.41 12.12
N ALA A 291 -6.23 24.19 13.11
CA ALA A 291 -6.14 23.04 14.00
C ALA A 291 -6.23 21.71 13.23
N TYR A 292 -7.15 21.61 12.27
CA TYR A 292 -7.29 20.44 11.40
C TYR A 292 -6.04 20.20 10.53
N LEU A 293 -5.46 21.25 9.95
CA LEU A 293 -4.23 21.17 9.14
C LEU A 293 -3.05 20.66 9.99
N ILE A 294 -2.83 21.26 11.17
CA ILE A 294 -1.76 20.86 12.09
C ILE A 294 -1.96 19.40 12.53
N GLY A 295 -3.18 19.00 12.91
CA GLY A 295 -3.47 17.63 13.32
C GLY A 295 -3.16 16.59 12.24
N ASN A 296 -3.53 16.86 10.98
CA ASN A 296 -3.21 15.96 9.88
C ASN A 296 -1.73 15.94 9.54
N MET A 297 -1.04 17.09 9.55
CA MET A 297 0.41 17.15 9.33
C MET A 297 1.17 16.36 10.38
N THR A 298 0.81 16.50 11.66
CA THR A 298 1.42 15.74 12.76
C THR A 298 1.23 14.23 12.55
N ASN A 299 0.04 13.77 12.19
CA ASN A 299 -0.22 12.34 11.93
C ASN A 299 0.68 11.81 10.80
N LEU A 300 0.79 12.56 9.70
CA LEU A 300 1.65 12.19 8.56
C LEU A 300 3.14 12.10 8.96
N VAL A 301 3.62 13.06 9.74
CA VAL A 301 5.02 13.08 10.23
C VAL A 301 5.29 11.93 11.18
N VAL A 302 4.38 11.66 12.13
CA VAL A 302 4.49 10.54 13.06
C VAL A 302 4.56 9.22 12.30
N HIS A 303 3.65 8.99 11.35
CA HIS A 303 3.64 7.77 10.53
C HIS A 303 4.95 7.58 9.76
N SER A 304 5.53 8.65 9.21
CA SER A 304 6.82 8.58 8.51
C SER A 304 7.99 8.23 9.43
N ALA A 305 7.88 8.52 10.72
CA ALA A 305 8.97 8.33 11.69
C ALA A 305 8.84 7.03 12.52
N VAL A 306 7.72 6.29 12.42
CA VAL A 306 7.44 5.09 13.24
C VAL A 306 8.60 4.11 13.28
N ARG A 307 9.19 3.77 12.13
CA ARG A 307 10.30 2.81 12.05
C ARG A 307 11.55 3.28 12.79
N THR A 308 11.89 4.56 12.63
CA THR A 308 13.07 5.16 13.28
C THR A 308 12.87 5.19 14.80
N PHE A 309 11.65 5.49 15.26
CA PHE A 309 11.32 5.43 16.68
C PHE A 309 11.38 4.01 17.23
N ALA A 310 10.76 3.03 16.54
CA ALA A 310 10.83 1.62 16.94
C ALA A 310 12.28 1.10 17.08
N MET A 311 13.16 1.46 16.13
CA MET A 311 14.58 1.13 16.21
C MET A 311 15.26 1.77 17.43
N ARG A 312 15.03 3.06 17.67
CA ARG A 312 15.62 3.77 18.81
C ARG A 312 15.12 3.23 20.15
N ASP A 313 13.84 2.93 20.25
CA ASP A 313 13.23 2.38 21.46
C ASP A 313 13.82 1.00 21.80
N ALA A 314 13.90 0.10 20.81
CA ALA A 314 14.54 -1.21 20.99
C ALA A 314 16.02 -1.12 21.40
N ILE A 315 16.78 -0.18 20.81
CA ILE A 315 18.17 0.08 21.20
C ILE A 315 18.25 0.57 22.65
N ASN A 316 17.39 1.51 23.04
CA ASN A 316 17.36 2.07 24.38
C ASN A 316 17.00 1.01 25.44
N GLU A 317 16.07 0.11 25.13
CA GLU A 317 15.71 -1.00 26.03
C GLU A 317 16.88 -1.94 26.28
N ILE A 318 17.63 -2.27 25.22
CA ILE A 318 18.81 -3.14 25.31
C ILE A 318 19.95 -2.47 26.08
N LEU A 319 20.18 -1.18 25.84
CA LEU A 319 21.15 -0.41 26.61
C LEU A 319 20.78 -0.32 28.10
N ARG A 320 19.49 -0.20 28.40
CA ARG A 320 18.97 -0.24 29.78
C ARG A 320 19.18 -1.61 30.41
N TYR A 321 18.95 -2.70 29.67
CA TYR A 321 19.23 -4.05 30.15
C TYR A 321 20.73 -4.26 30.41
N ALA A 322 21.58 -3.84 29.47
CA ALA A 322 23.03 -4.00 29.59
C ALA A 322 23.60 -3.22 30.79
N SER A 323 23.14 -1.98 30.99
CA SER A 323 23.58 -1.15 32.12
C SER A 323 23.07 -1.68 33.46
N LYS A 324 21.80 -2.11 33.55
CA LYS A 324 21.22 -2.68 34.77
C LYS A 324 21.97 -3.93 35.24
N ASN A 325 22.41 -4.77 34.30
CA ASN A 325 23.14 -6.00 34.60
C ASN A 325 24.67 -5.86 34.57
N ARG A 326 25.20 -4.63 34.38
CA ARG A 326 26.64 -4.35 34.33
C ARG A 326 27.40 -5.23 33.33
N LEU A 327 26.85 -5.40 32.13
CA LEU A 327 27.48 -6.18 31.08
C LEU A 327 28.80 -5.53 30.62
N PRO A 328 29.82 -6.32 30.24
CA PRO A 328 31.06 -5.78 29.65
C PRO A 328 30.78 -5.00 28.36
N GLU A 329 31.59 -3.97 28.08
CA GLU A 329 31.41 -3.12 26.90
C GLU A 329 31.47 -3.90 25.59
N GLY A 330 32.31 -4.94 25.49
CA GLY A 330 32.35 -5.80 24.30
C GLY A 330 31.01 -6.49 24.00
N LEU A 331 30.31 -6.98 25.04
CA LEU A 331 29.00 -7.61 24.86
C LEU A 331 27.93 -6.58 24.49
N LYS A 332 28.00 -5.37 25.07
CA LYS A 332 27.11 -4.26 24.74
C LYS A 332 27.26 -3.81 23.29
N GLU A 333 28.49 -3.68 22.79
CA GLU A 333 28.76 -3.38 21.38
C GLU A 333 28.22 -4.46 20.44
N GLN A 334 28.40 -5.74 20.79
CA GLN A 334 27.84 -6.86 20.03
C GLN A 334 26.31 -6.81 19.96
N MET A 335 25.64 -6.58 21.09
CA MET A 335 24.18 -6.43 21.16
C MET A 335 23.71 -5.26 20.27
N LEU A 336 24.36 -4.10 20.35
CA LEU A 336 24.03 -2.93 19.53
C LEU A 336 24.22 -3.18 18.04
N ALA A 337 25.36 -3.76 17.65
CA ALA A 337 25.66 -4.07 16.26
C ALA A 337 24.65 -5.05 15.68
N HIS A 338 24.29 -6.10 16.44
CA HIS A 338 23.26 -7.05 16.05
C HIS A 338 21.91 -6.37 15.83
N MET A 339 21.47 -5.50 16.76
CA MET A 339 20.18 -4.82 16.65
C MET A 339 20.11 -3.82 15.51
N GLN A 340 21.14 -2.99 15.34
CA GLN A 340 21.21 -2.06 14.21
C GLN A 340 21.13 -2.79 12.88
N LEU A 341 21.79 -3.93 12.80
CA LEU A 341 21.78 -4.73 11.61
C LEU A 341 20.44 -5.42 11.39
N LYS A 342 19.81 -5.96 12.45
CA LYS A 342 18.44 -6.48 12.41
C LYS A 342 17.46 -5.46 11.82
N PHE A 343 17.51 -4.20 12.27
CA PHE A 343 16.62 -3.14 11.73
C PHE A 343 16.97 -2.73 10.29
N LYS A 344 18.25 -2.80 9.88
CA LYS A 344 18.66 -2.58 8.48
C LYS A 344 18.23 -3.72 7.57
N THR A 345 18.23 -4.95 8.07
CA THR A 345 17.84 -6.16 7.32
C THR A 345 16.39 -6.55 7.55
N ALA A 346 15.62 -5.79 8.33
CA ALA A 346 14.21 -6.08 8.57
C ALA A 346 13.38 -6.05 7.27
N GLU A 347 13.77 -5.22 6.30
CA GLU A 347 13.19 -5.24 4.94
C GLU A 347 13.47 -6.55 4.18
N LEU A 348 14.47 -7.32 4.61
CA LEU A 348 14.87 -8.60 4.02
C LEU A 348 14.27 -9.80 4.77
N GLN A 349 13.80 -9.63 6.01
CA GLN A 349 13.12 -10.68 6.77
C GLN A 349 11.71 -10.88 6.20
N GLN A 350 11.64 -11.65 5.12
CA GLN A 350 10.43 -11.91 4.32
C GLN A 350 9.42 -12.84 5.02
N GLU A 351 9.78 -13.51 6.12
CA GLU A 351 8.92 -14.55 6.69
C GLU A 351 7.60 -13.96 7.21
N GLU A 352 7.62 -12.84 7.95
CA GLU A 352 6.41 -12.13 8.39
C GLU A 352 5.53 -11.65 7.21
N VAL A 353 6.16 -11.24 6.09
CA VAL A 353 5.44 -10.77 4.89
C VAL A 353 4.74 -11.93 4.16
N LEU A 354 5.28 -13.14 4.26
CA LEU A 354 4.77 -14.33 3.58
C LEU A 354 3.78 -15.14 4.45
N GLU A 355 3.68 -14.85 5.75
CA GLU A 355 2.78 -15.55 6.68
C GLU A 355 1.31 -15.33 6.35
N ASP A 356 0.93 -14.10 6.00
CA ASP A 356 -0.44 -13.73 5.59
C ASP A 356 -0.83 -14.33 4.23
N LEU A 357 0.15 -14.84 3.46
CA LEU A 357 -0.12 -15.45 2.17
C LEU A 357 -0.60 -16.91 2.32
N PRO A 358 -1.59 -17.33 1.51
CA PRO A 358 -2.00 -18.74 1.43
C PRO A 358 -0.83 -19.68 1.12
N LYS A 359 -0.85 -20.89 1.71
CA LYS A 359 0.20 -21.92 1.55
C LYS A 359 0.59 -22.16 0.09
N ALA A 360 -0.37 -22.15 -0.84
CA ALA A 360 -0.11 -22.36 -2.26
C ALA A 360 0.77 -21.25 -2.89
N ILE A 361 0.53 -19.98 -2.54
CA ILE A 361 1.32 -18.85 -3.05
C ILE A 361 2.72 -18.90 -2.44
N ARG A 362 2.81 -19.12 -1.13
CA ARG A 362 4.09 -19.25 -0.41
C ARG A 362 4.96 -20.37 -0.98
N SER A 363 4.35 -21.53 -1.19
CA SER A 363 5.00 -22.67 -1.85
C SER A 363 5.48 -22.30 -3.25
N GLY A 364 4.65 -21.67 -4.08
CA GLY A 364 5.04 -21.21 -5.42
C GLY A 364 6.23 -20.24 -5.41
N ILE A 365 6.30 -19.33 -4.44
CA ILE A 365 7.44 -18.41 -4.24
C ILE A 365 8.69 -19.20 -3.84
N ALA A 366 8.59 -20.10 -2.85
CA ALA A 366 9.71 -20.92 -2.40
C ALA A 366 10.28 -21.78 -3.54
N GLN A 367 9.42 -22.39 -4.37
CA GLN A 367 9.83 -23.14 -5.55
C GLN A 367 10.63 -22.28 -6.53
N HIS A 368 10.18 -21.05 -6.79
CA HIS A 368 10.88 -20.16 -7.71
C HIS A 368 12.25 -19.71 -7.17
N LEU A 369 12.32 -19.43 -5.86
CA LEU A 369 13.53 -18.89 -5.23
C LEU A 369 14.58 -19.95 -4.91
N PHE A 370 14.18 -21.13 -4.43
CA PHE A 370 15.09 -22.05 -3.73
C PHE A 370 15.28 -23.40 -4.40
N ARG A 371 14.41 -23.82 -5.33
CA ARG A 371 14.50 -25.14 -6.00
C ARG A 371 15.89 -25.43 -6.57
N ARG A 372 16.49 -24.46 -7.26
CA ARG A 372 17.81 -24.63 -7.87
C ARG A 372 18.91 -24.81 -6.83
N THR A 373 18.86 -24.05 -5.74
CA THR A 373 19.84 -24.12 -4.66
C THR A 373 19.77 -25.48 -3.96
N VAL A 374 18.57 -25.96 -3.67
CA VAL A 374 18.35 -27.26 -3.03
C VAL A 374 18.81 -28.41 -3.93
N GLY A 375 18.45 -28.39 -5.21
CA GLY A 375 18.87 -29.44 -6.17
C GLY A 375 20.40 -29.48 -6.42
N ASN A 376 21.10 -28.37 -6.18
CA ASN A 376 22.56 -28.31 -6.31
C ASN A 376 23.31 -28.74 -5.05
N ALA A 377 22.64 -28.75 -3.90
CA ALA A 377 23.26 -29.13 -2.64
C ALA A 377 23.66 -30.62 -2.67
N TYR A 378 24.84 -30.92 -2.12
CA TYR A 378 25.51 -32.21 -2.37
C TYR A 378 24.68 -33.42 -1.95
N VAL A 379 23.95 -33.32 -0.83
CA VAL A 379 23.07 -34.40 -0.32
C VAL A 379 21.95 -34.72 -1.29
N PHE A 380 21.44 -33.72 -2.01
CA PHE A 380 20.25 -33.82 -2.87
C PHE A 380 20.56 -34.05 -4.34
N LYS A 381 21.83 -34.20 -4.73
CA LYS A 381 22.20 -34.46 -6.12
C LYS A 381 21.64 -35.80 -6.61
N GLY A 382 20.84 -35.76 -7.68
CA GLY A 382 20.25 -36.95 -8.28
C GLY A 382 18.97 -37.46 -7.61
N VAL A 383 18.46 -36.75 -6.59
CA VAL A 383 17.16 -37.00 -5.97
C VAL A 383 16.02 -36.62 -6.92
N SER A 384 14.87 -37.30 -6.81
CA SER A 384 13.68 -37.00 -7.60
C SER A 384 13.21 -35.53 -7.46
N GLU A 385 12.74 -34.94 -8.56
CA GLU A 385 12.18 -33.58 -8.55
C GLU A 385 10.96 -33.46 -7.64
N ASP A 386 10.18 -34.54 -7.48
CA ASP A 386 9.01 -34.55 -6.61
C ASP A 386 9.40 -34.35 -5.14
N LEU A 387 10.47 -35.01 -4.67
CA LEU A 387 10.97 -34.81 -3.31
C LEU A 387 11.58 -33.41 -3.12
N ILE A 388 12.30 -32.88 -4.11
CA ILE A 388 12.83 -31.50 -4.06
C ILE A 388 11.69 -30.49 -3.93
N VAL A 389 10.61 -30.65 -4.71
CA VAL A 389 9.44 -29.78 -4.63
C VAL A 389 8.82 -29.87 -3.24
N GLN A 390 8.61 -31.07 -2.70
CA GLN A 390 8.04 -31.23 -1.36
C GLN A 390 8.92 -30.59 -0.27
N LEU A 391 10.24 -30.79 -0.33
CA LEU A 391 11.20 -30.20 0.61
C LEU A 391 11.15 -28.67 0.57
N VAL A 392 11.23 -28.08 -0.62
CA VAL A 392 11.25 -26.61 -0.80
C VAL A 392 9.96 -25.95 -0.27
N SER A 393 8.84 -26.65 -0.28
CA SER A 393 7.56 -26.13 0.23
C SER A 393 7.46 -26.05 1.75
N GLU A 394 8.26 -26.83 2.49
CA GLU A 394 8.29 -26.85 3.96
C GLU A 394 9.52 -26.14 4.55
N MET A 395 10.40 -25.64 3.67
CA MET A 395 11.59 -24.88 4.02
C MET A 395 11.28 -23.46 4.51
N LYS A 396 12.10 -22.97 5.44
CA LYS A 396 12.04 -21.58 5.94
C LYS A 396 13.31 -20.83 5.55
N ALA A 397 13.17 -19.64 5.00
CA ALA A 397 14.31 -18.82 4.60
C ALA A 397 14.66 -17.81 5.69
N GLU A 398 15.92 -17.79 6.10
CA GLU A 398 16.41 -16.95 7.19
C GLU A 398 17.62 -16.13 6.73
N TYR A 399 17.78 -14.94 7.31
CA TYR A 399 18.90 -14.05 7.04
C TYR A 399 19.72 -13.85 8.31
N PHE A 400 21.01 -14.16 8.22
CA PHE A 400 21.95 -13.97 9.30
C PHE A 400 22.94 -12.85 8.99
N PRO A 401 23.10 -11.87 9.89
CA PRO A 401 24.10 -10.83 9.77
C PRO A 401 25.53 -11.37 9.95
N PRO A 402 26.61 -10.65 9.56
CA PRO A 402 27.98 -11.09 9.78
C PRO A 402 28.31 -11.28 11.26
N LYS A 403 29.23 -12.21 11.54
CA LYS A 403 29.78 -12.54 12.87
C LYS A 403 28.75 -13.11 13.85
N VAL A 404 27.59 -13.55 13.37
CA VAL A 404 26.63 -14.31 14.17
C VAL A 404 26.90 -15.80 14.02
N GLU A 405 26.91 -16.48 15.15
CA GLU A 405 26.96 -17.93 15.25
C GLU A 405 25.55 -18.48 15.01
N ILE A 406 25.39 -19.22 13.91
CA ILE A 406 24.13 -19.86 13.51
C ILE A 406 23.93 -21.15 14.31
N ILE A 407 25.02 -21.89 14.52
CA ILE A 407 25.07 -23.19 15.19
C ILE A 407 26.20 -23.11 16.23
N LEU A 408 25.96 -23.59 17.45
CA LEU A 408 26.96 -23.72 18.49
C LEU A 408 27.46 -25.17 18.61
N GLN A 409 28.76 -25.34 18.81
CA GLN A 409 29.34 -26.65 19.10
C GLN A 409 28.70 -27.26 20.37
N ASN A 410 28.40 -28.55 20.33
CA ASN A 410 27.72 -29.36 21.35
C ASN A 410 26.24 -29.00 21.60
N GLU A 411 25.61 -28.18 20.75
CA GLU A 411 24.16 -27.99 20.82
C GLU A 411 23.40 -29.20 20.24
N ILE A 412 22.16 -29.38 20.69
CA ILE A 412 21.29 -30.47 20.20
C ILE A 412 20.81 -30.12 18.78
N PRO A 413 20.99 -31.00 17.79
CA PRO A 413 20.62 -30.71 16.40
C PRO A 413 19.09 -30.69 16.22
N THR A 414 18.52 -29.53 15.92
CA THR A 414 17.08 -29.39 15.58
C THR A 414 16.85 -29.25 14.08
N ASP A 415 17.74 -28.52 13.42
CA ASP A 415 17.63 -28.11 12.04
C ASP A 415 19.02 -28.13 11.38
N PHE A 416 19.03 -28.26 10.05
CA PHE A 416 20.21 -28.02 9.23
C PHE A 416 19.90 -26.98 8.17
N TYR A 417 20.95 -26.42 7.58
CA TYR A 417 20.82 -25.25 6.72
C TYR A 417 21.52 -25.46 5.38
N ILE A 418 20.94 -24.90 4.33
CA ILE A 418 21.56 -24.77 3.00
C ILE A 418 21.86 -23.29 2.77
N ILE A 419 23.10 -22.98 2.43
CA ILE A 419 23.52 -21.59 2.18
C ILE A 419 23.04 -21.18 0.79
N VAL A 420 22.19 -20.17 0.71
CA VAL A 420 21.71 -19.61 -0.58
C VAL A 420 22.69 -18.57 -1.09
N SER A 421 23.10 -17.67 -0.21
CA SER A 421 24.06 -16.61 -0.50
C SER A 421 24.84 -16.26 0.76
N GLY A 422 26.04 -15.69 0.60
CA GLY A 422 26.89 -15.31 1.72
C GLY A 422 28.11 -16.22 1.85
N ALA A 423 28.63 -16.31 3.07
CA ALA A 423 29.74 -17.19 3.43
C ALA A 423 29.75 -17.40 4.95
N VAL A 424 30.05 -18.63 5.38
CA VAL A 424 30.16 -19.00 6.78
C VAL A 424 31.52 -19.67 7.03
N ASP A 425 32.06 -19.46 8.21
CA ASP A 425 33.27 -20.09 8.70
C ASP A 425 32.87 -21.18 9.71
N VAL A 426 33.45 -22.38 9.57
CA VAL A 426 33.27 -23.50 10.49
C VAL A 426 34.41 -23.50 11.49
N LEU A 427 34.07 -23.45 12.77
CA LEU A 427 34.98 -23.22 13.90
C LEU A 427 34.86 -24.37 14.92
N THR A 428 35.94 -24.62 15.64
CA THR A 428 35.95 -25.46 16.85
C THR A 428 36.48 -24.66 18.04
N TYR A 429 35.99 -25.01 19.22
CA TYR A 429 36.46 -24.47 20.48
C TYR A 429 37.11 -25.59 21.29
N LYS A 430 38.41 -25.47 21.58
CA LYS A 430 39.12 -26.37 22.50
C LYS A 430 39.52 -25.58 23.74
N ASN A 431 39.16 -26.09 24.91
CA ASN A 431 39.37 -25.42 26.22
C ASN A 431 38.85 -23.97 26.27
N GLY A 432 37.74 -23.68 25.59
CA GLY A 432 37.14 -22.34 25.54
C GLY A 432 37.88 -21.33 24.64
N MET A 433 38.95 -21.73 23.94
CA MET A 433 39.62 -20.88 22.96
C MET A 433 39.20 -21.23 21.53
N GLU A 434 38.92 -20.19 20.74
CA GLU A 434 38.59 -20.29 19.32
C GLU A 434 39.81 -20.79 18.54
N GLN A 435 39.64 -21.87 17.78
CA GLN A 435 40.66 -22.34 16.86
C GLN A 435 40.56 -21.64 15.50
N GLN A 436 41.59 -21.80 14.65
CA GLN A 436 41.51 -21.30 13.29
C GLN A 436 40.35 -21.98 12.52
N PRO A 437 39.67 -21.26 11.62
CA PRO A 437 38.56 -21.82 10.87
C PRO A 437 39.00 -23.02 10.02
N LEU A 438 38.38 -24.18 10.28
CA LEU A 438 38.67 -25.45 9.62
C LEU A 438 38.37 -25.38 8.12
N THR A 439 37.21 -24.82 7.79
CA THR A 439 36.69 -24.70 6.43
C THR A 439 35.80 -23.46 6.30
N LYS A 440 35.77 -22.90 5.10
CA LYS A 440 34.85 -21.82 4.72
C LYS A 440 33.84 -22.37 3.75
N LEU A 441 32.56 -22.14 4.04
CA LEU A 441 31.46 -22.62 3.23
C LEU A 441 30.74 -21.46 2.53
N GLY A 442 30.26 -21.72 1.32
CA GLY A 442 29.65 -20.78 0.41
C GLY A 442 28.30 -21.26 -0.14
N PRO A 443 27.80 -20.63 -1.22
CA PRO A 443 26.49 -20.94 -1.78
C PRO A 443 26.34 -22.41 -2.24
N SER A 444 25.15 -22.99 -2.01
CA SER A 444 24.79 -24.40 -2.25
C SER A 444 25.50 -25.43 -1.37
N GLU A 445 26.31 -25.00 -0.40
CA GLU A 445 26.87 -25.87 0.63
C GLU A 445 25.95 -25.92 1.86
N MET A 446 26.12 -26.96 2.68
CA MET A 446 25.24 -27.27 3.80
C MET A 446 25.99 -27.15 5.13
N VAL A 447 25.25 -26.85 6.19
CA VAL A 447 25.76 -26.82 7.57
C VAL A 447 24.75 -27.42 8.54
N GLY A 448 25.27 -28.07 9.59
CA GLY A 448 24.47 -28.69 10.65
C GLY A 448 23.87 -30.05 10.29
N GLU A 449 24.03 -30.50 9.04
CA GLU A 449 23.48 -31.74 8.53
C GLU A 449 24.12 -32.97 9.18
N ILE A 450 25.38 -32.89 9.60
CA ILE A 450 26.08 -33.98 10.28
C ILE A 450 25.39 -34.29 11.62
N GLY A 451 25.19 -33.27 12.46
CA GLY A 451 24.48 -33.43 13.73
C GLY A 451 23.08 -33.98 13.53
N VAL A 452 22.35 -33.47 12.51
CA VAL A 452 20.98 -33.91 12.23
C VAL A 452 20.91 -35.35 11.72
N ILE A 453 21.72 -35.73 10.72
CA ILE A 453 21.67 -37.04 10.08
C ILE A 453 22.16 -38.14 11.02
N PHE A 454 23.23 -37.89 11.77
CA PHE A 454 23.74 -38.83 12.76
C PHE A 454 23.00 -38.77 14.10
N ASN A 455 22.15 -37.76 14.30
CA ASN A 455 21.48 -37.49 15.57
C ASN A 455 22.46 -37.36 16.75
N ILE A 456 23.55 -36.63 16.54
CA ILE A 456 24.61 -36.33 17.51
C ILE A 456 24.67 -34.83 17.81
N PRO A 457 25.20 -34.39 18.96
CA PRO A 457 25.46 -32.97 19.21
C PRO A 457 26.29 -32.34 18.09
N GLN A 458 26.03 -31.06 17.79
CA GLN A 458 26.68 -30.39 16.67
C GLN A 458 28.21 -30.37 16.86
N PRO A 459 28.99 -30.93 15.92
CA PRO A 459 30.43 -31.07 16.09
C PRO A 459 31.18 -29.73 15.99
N PHE A 460 30.57 -28.72 15.37
CA PHE A 460 31.22 -27.45 15.04
C PHE A 460 30.34 -26.26 15.36
N THR A 461 30.97 -25.12 15.68
CA THR A 461 30.31 -23.81 15.67
C THR A 461 30.34 -23.25 14.24
N VAL A 462 29.22 -22.74 13.76
CA VAL A 462 29.12 -22.13 12.42
C VAL A 462 28.88 -20.64 12.55
N ARG A 463 29.83 -19.84 12.10
CA ARG A 463 29.76 -18.37 12.19
C ARG A 463 29.68 -17.74 10.81
N THR A 464 28.74 -16.81 10.63
CA THR A 464 28.66 -16.00 9.41
C THR A 464 29.85 -15.07 9.25
N LYS A 465 30.39 -14.97 8.03
CA LYS A 465 31.46 -14.02 7.70
C LYS A 465 30.94 -12.71 7.12
N ARG A 466 29.82 -12.79 6.40
CA ARG A 466 29.07 -11.67 5.80
C ARG A 466 27.57 -11.95 5.92
N LEU A 467 26.74 -10.97 5.56
CA LEU A 467 25.30 -11.19 5.44
C LEU A 467 25.05 -12.44 4.59
N SER A 468 24.39 -13.43 5.19
CA SER A 468 24.18 -14.74 4.60
C SER A 468 22.71 -15.07 4.64
N GLN A 469 22.18 -15.51 3.50
CA GLN A 469 20.84 -16.06 3.41
C GLN A 469 20.95 -17.58 3.44
N VAL A 470 20.21 -18.20 4.34
CA VAL A 470 20.18 -19.65 4.50
C VAL A 470 18.76 -20.15 4.44
N ILE A 471 18.60 -21.40 4.03
CA ILE A 471 17.32 -22.11 4.10
C ILE A 471 17.43 -23.13 5.23
N ARG A 472 16.55 -23.02 6.21
CA ARG A 472 16.42 -23.95 7.33
C ARG A 472 15.48 -25.10 6.96
N ILE A 473 15.92 -26.32 7.25
CA ILE A 473 15.14 -27.54 7.14
C ILE A 473 15.12 -28.21 8.50
N SER A 474 13.92 -28.43 9.03
CA SER A 474 13.74 -29.14 10.30
C SER A 474 14.00 -30.63 10.13
N HIS A 475 14.72 -31.22 11.08
CA HIS A 475 14.99 -32.65 11.12
C HIS A 475 13.70 -33.48 11.05
N HIS A 476 12.66 -33.08 11.79
CA HIS A 476 11.38 -33.78 11.83
C HIS A 476 10.69 -33.79 10.46
N HIS A 477 10.56 -32.62 9.81
CA HIS A 477 9.95 -32.53 8.48
C HIS A 477 10.79 -33.23 7.40
N PHE A 478 12.12 -33.13 7.49
CA PHE A 478 13.03 -33.82 6.60
C PHE A 478 12.80 -35.34 6.64
N LYS A 479 12.77 -35.93 7.84
CA LYS A 479 12.54 -37.36 8.02
C LYS A 479 11.18 -37.79 7.47
N GLN A 480 10.11 -37.05 7.78
CA GLN A 480 8.76 -37.34 7.28
C GLN A 480 8.63 -37.31 5.75
N LEU A 481 9.37 -36.43 5.08
CA LEU A 481 9.35 -36.31 3.62
C LEU A 481 10.20 -37.37 2.91
N VAL A 482 11.32 -37.76 3.52
CA VAL A 482 12.26 -38.74 2.94
C VAL A 482 11.79 -40.19 3.16
N GLN A 483 11.20 -40.51 4.31
CA GLN A 483 10.77 -41.87 4.67
C GLN A 483 9.89 -42.56 3.59
N PRO A 484 8.87 -41.90 2.99
CA PRO A 484 8.07 -42.51 1.92
C PRO A 484 8.86 -42.80 0.63
N HIS A 485 9.98 -42.10 0.41
CA HIS A 485 10.77 -42.13 -0.83
C HIS A 485 12.05 -42.97 -0.65
N SER A 486 11.88 -44.29 -0.43
CA SER A 486 13.01 -45.20 -0.14
C SER A 486 14.15 -45.19 -1.17
N LYS A 487 13.86 -44.92 -2.46
CA LYS A 487 14.88 -44.75 -3.50
C LYS A 487 15.70 -43.48 -3.31
N ASP A 488 15.03 -42.36 -3.06
CA ASP A 488 15.68 -41.07 -2.83
C ASP A 488 16.45 -41.05 -1.51
N ALA A 489 15.94 -41.72 -0.47
CA ALA A 489 16.63 -41.91 0.81
C ALA A 489 18.00 -42.59 0.61
N LYS A 490 18.08 -43.63 -0.22
CA LYS A 490 19.35 -44.31 -0.55
C LYS A 490 20.32 -43.39 -1.27
N ILE A 491 19.84 -42.55 -2.18
CA ILE A 491 20.66 -41.57 -2.91
C ILE A 491 21.24 -40.55 -1.92
N ILE A 492 20.39 -40.01 -1.03
CA ILE A 492 20.76 -39.08 0.04
C ILE A 492 21.87 -39.67 0.92
N ILE A 493 21.70 -40.91 1.41
CA ILE A 493 22.70 -41.59 2.24
C ILE A 493 24.01 -41.81 1.48
N THR A 494 23.91 -42.23 0.21
CA THR A 494 25.10 -42.48 -0.63
C THR A 494 25.89 -41.19 -0.86
N ASN A 495 25.21 -40.10 -1.21
CA ASN A 495 25.81 -38.78 -1.40
C ASN A 495 26.47 -38.29 -0.10
N PHE A 496 25.80 -38.48 1.04
CA PHE A 496 26.31 -38.09 2.34
C PHE A 496 27.55 -38.90 2.74
N ALA A 497 27.52 -40.23 2.57
CA ALA A 497 28.68 -41.09 2.83
C ALA A 497 29.87 -40.77 1.92
N GLN A 498 29.63 -40.41 0.66
CA GLN A 498 30.68 -39.97 -0.27
C GLN A 498 31.30 -38.65 0.16
N TYR A 499 30.49 -37.71 0.66
CA TYR A 499 30.98 -36.44 1.19
C TYR A 499 31.87 -36.64 2.41
N LEU A 500 31.46 -37.48 3.37
CA LEU A 500 32.26 -37.76 4.58
C LEU A 500 33.67 -38.30 4.24
N LYS A 501 33.77 -39.17 3.22
CA LYS A 501 35.06 -39.70 2.75
C LYS A 501 35.98 -38.62 2.16
N GLY A 502 35.43 -37.50 1.72
CA GLY A 502 36.16 -36.37 1.15
C GLY A 502 36.54 -35.28 2.15
N LEU A 503 36.16 -35.42 3.42
CA LEU A 503 36.49 -34.45 4.46
C LEU A 503 37.97 -34.51 4.85
N LYS A 504 38.49 -33.40 5.38
CA LYS A 504 39.86 -33.34 5.92
C LYS A 504 39.97 -34.23 7.17
N PRO A 505 41.14 -34.83 7.44
CA PRO A 505 41.35 -35.68 8.61
C PRO A 505 40.98 -34.99 9.94
N GLU A 506 41.34 -33.71 10.07
CA GLU A 506 41.04 -32.87 11.24
C GLU A 506 39.53 -32.76 11.54
N VAL A 507 38.69 -32.79 10.51
CA VAL A 507 37.22 -32.71 10.64
C VAL A 507 36.65 -34.09 11.00
N LEU A 508 37.22 -35.16 10.43
CA LEU A 508 36.85 -36.54 10.72
C LEU A 508 37.17 -36.92 12.16
N GLU A 509 38.34 -36.57 12.69
CA GLU A 509 38.72 -36.86 14.09
C GLU A 509 37.72 -36.27 15.09
N GLU A 510 37.24 -35.04 14.85
CA GLU A 510 36.27 -34.40 15.74
C GLU A 510 34.89 -35.08 15.68
N ILE A 511 34.49 -35.59 14.50
CA ILE A 511 33.24 -36.35 14.32
C ILE A 511 33.36 -37.75 14.94
N GLU A 512 34.45 -38.47 14.65
CA GLU A 512 34.70 -39.82 15.17
C GLU A 512 34.76 -39.83 16.69
N SER A 513 35.44 -38.85 17.30
CA SER A 513 35.45 -38.69 18.76
C SER A 513 34.05 -38.56 19.37
N LEU A 514 33.12 -37.89 18.69
CA LEU A 514 31.73 -37.76 19.14
C LEU A 514 30.91 -39.03 18.87
N THR A 515 31.21 -39.74 17.78
CA THR A 515 30.47 -40.93 17.35
C THR A 515 30.87 -42.17 18.17
N GLU A 516 32.17 -42.35 18.48
CA GLU A 516 32.67 -43.40 19.37
C GLU A 516 32.13 -43.26 20.79
N SER A 517 31.91 -42.02 21.24
CA SER A 517 31.29 -41.71 22.53
C SER A 517 29.80 -42.12 22.59
N LEU A 518 29.13 -42.27 21.43
CA LEU A 518 27.69 -42.50 21.31
C LEU A 518 27.29 -43.93 20.88
N GLY A 519 28.24 -44.81 20.57
CA GLY A 519 27.98 -46.21 20.18
C GLY A 519 27.46 -46.37 18.74
N ASP A 520 27.82 -47.48 18.08
CA ASP A 520 27.62 -47.77 16.65
C ASP A 520 26.23 -47.38 16.10
N LEU A 521 26.15 -46.21 15.46
CA LEU A 521 24.96 -45.68 14.79
C LEU A 521 24.88 -46.20 13.36
N ASN A 522 24.01 -47.17 13.12
CA ASN A 522 23.76 -47.71 11.78
C ASN A 522 22.86 -46.73 10.99
N ILE A 523 23.47 -45.85 10.19
CA ILE A 523 22.83 -44.75 9.44
C ILE A 523 21.66 -45.24 8.56
N GLU A 524 21.79 -46.42 7.94
CA GLU A 524 20.74 -47.00 7.09
C GLU A 524 19.46 -47.32 7.86
N VAL A 525 19.57 -47.70 9.14
CA VAL A 525 18.41 -48.02 9.99
C VAL A 525 17.66 -46.75 10.41
N TYR A 526 18.35 -45.61 10.52
CA TYR A 526 17.78 -44.37 11.09
C TYR A 526 16.96 -43.52 10.11
N LEU A 527 17.30 -43.55 8.82
CA LEU A 527 16.57 -42.82 7.77
C LEU A 527 15.47 -43.67 7.11
N LEU A 528 15.55 -45.00 7.21
CA LEU A 528 14.58 -45.93 6.62
C LEU A 528 13.55 -46.49 7.62
N ASN A 529 13.75 -46.33 8.94
CA ASN A 529 12.76 -46.56 10.00
C ASN A 529 12.38 -45.24 10.69
#